data_AF-A0A421FYG0-F1
#
_entry.id   AF-A0A421FYG0-F1
#
_cell.length_a   1.000
_cell.length_b   1.000
_cell.length_c   1.000
_cell.angle_alpha   90.00
_cell.angle_beta   90.00
_cell.angle_gamma   90.00
#
_symmetry.space_group_name_H-M   'P 1'
#
loop_
_entity.id
_entity.type
_entity.pdbx_description
1 polymer ?
#
loop_
_entity_poly.entity_id
_entity_poly.type
_entity_poly.pdbx_seq_one_letter_code
_entity_poly.pdbx_strand_id
1 'polypeptide(L)'
;VFIDSPTSKPFLKIFEELQHQKMAADLQQNEVDVLTSVLSAMTVRHDDDHLVTQRPAATLKEILEKIRANKEPIRELDLKDMAAKKRKLLSPGGDLVGRVFQLNRTVRRLLLPGHDIGDVGAQAMGKMLRTNNTLQHLDLRGNEITAEGAGAISDALYGHEALEHLGLSSNHLGDAGAKSVAQVLPYNISLKYLGLANNKIGKEGGQALLDAILQNRSLVMVQLVRNEIPQEILSEIRAALVVNKLMANKAKRDEEKELVKDEEREKELKRLREEVLAGNQNEEDSSSDDGEDDESLWI
;
A
#
# COMPACT_ATOMS: atom_id res chain seq x y z
N VAL A 1 -12.47 51.09 -3.36
CA VAL A 1 -12.39 49.78 -4.02
C VAL A 1 -11.47 48.88 -3.19
N PHE A 2 -12.10 47.90 -2.56
CA PHE A 2 -11.56 46.60 -2.14
C PHE A 2 -10.26 46.50 -1.31
N ILE A 3 -10.49 46.09 -0.04
CA ILE A 3 -9.84 45.02 0.76
C ILE A 3 -8.40 45.29 1.25
N ASP A 4 -8.12 45.55 2.53
CA ASP A 4 -8.37 44.76 3.76
C ASP A 4 -7.54 43.45 3.87
N SER A 5 -6.29 43.54 4.33
CA SER A 5 -5.86 42.87 5.58
C SER A 5 -4.39 43.20 5.94
N PRO A 6 -4.12 43.71 7.15
CA PRO A 6 -2.76 43.96 7.65
C PRO A 6 -2.14 42.82 8.49
N THR A 7 -2.70 41.61 8.53
CA THR A 7 -2.37 40.62 9.60
C THR A 7 -1.64 39.34 9.16
N SER A 8 -1.38 39.09 7.88
CA SER A 8 -0.84 37.79 7.43
C SER A 8 0.69 37.73 7.26
N LYS A 9 1.39 38.87 7.28
CA LYS A 9 2.82 38.93 6.90
C LYS A 9 3.85 38.57 8.00
N PRO A 10 3.61 38.73 9.32
CA PRO A 10 4.55 38.26 10.34
C PRO A 10 4.39 36.76 10.66
N PHE A 11 3.15 36.24 10.58
CA PHE A 11 2.83 34.85 10.91
C PHE A 11 3.25 33.85 9.82
N LEU A 12 3.11 34.20 8.53
CA LEU A 12 3.62 33.33 7.46
C LEU A 12 5.15 33.25 7.47
N LYS A 13 5.85 34.33 7.82
CA LYS A 13 7.32 34.33 7.83
C LYS A 13 7.88 33.53 9.01
N ILE A 14 7.24 33.61 10.18
CA ILE A 14 7.59 32.80 11.37
C ILE A 14 7.14 31.34 11.19
N PHE A 15 6.04 31.06 10.50
CA PHE A 15 5.58 29.69 10.20
C PHE A 15 6.43 29.03 9.11
N GLU A 16 6.88 29.75 8.09
CA GLU A 16 7.84 29.28 7.08
C GLU A 16 9.26 29.16 7.66
N GLU A 17 9.70 30.08 8.53
CA GLU A 17 10.96 29.95 9.27
C GLU A 17 10.92 28.79 10.27
N LEU A 18 9.78 28.49 10.91
CA LEU A 18 9.61 27.30 11.78
C LEU A 18 9.44 26.00 10.99
N GLN A 19 8.82 26.02 9.79
CA GLN A 19 8.74 24.86 8.89
C GLN A 19 10.10 24.55 8.25
N HIS A 20 10.91 25.57 7.93
CA HIS A 20 12.29 25.39 7.49
C HIS A 20 13.26 25.06 8.64
N GLN A 21 13.07 25.60 9.85
CA GLN A 21 13.96 25.35 11.00
C GLN A 21 13.73 24.00 11.69
N LYS A 22 12.54 23.39 11.63
CA LYS A 22 12.28 22.10 12.33
C LYS A 22 12.71 20.83 11.57
N MET A 23 12.94 20.92 10.26
CA MET A 23 13.49 19.82 9.44
C MET A 23 14.94 20.05 9.00
N ALA A 24 15.54 21.16 9.42
CA ALA A 24 16.99 21.28 9.59
C ALA A 24 17.42 20.83 11.00
N ALA A 25 16.58 20.05 11.70
CA ALA A 25 16.95 19.38 12.94
C ALA A 25 17.82 18.15 12.58
N ASP A 26 19.13 18.39 12.54
CA ASP A 26 20.24 17.45 12.68
C ASP A 26 19.99 16.04 12.15
N LEU A 27 20.24 15.85 10.84
CA LEU A 27 20.71 14.54 10.39
C LEU A 27 21.99 14.23 11.17
N GLN A 28 21.97 13.25 12.07
CA GLN A 28 23.18 12.89 12.80
C GLN A 28 24.26 12.46 11.81
N GLN A 29 25.55 12.62 12.15
CA GLN A 29 26.68 12.23 11.28
C GLN A 29 26.53 10.79 10.73
N ASN A 30 25.95 9.90 11.53
CA ASN A 30 25.62 8.52 11.17
C ASN A 30 24.55 8.39 10.06
N GLU A 31 23.58 9.31 9.99
CA GLU A 31 22.56 9.34 8.93
C GLU A 31 23.14 9.89 7.61
N VAL A 32 24.15 10.77 7.67
CA VAL A 32 24.86 11.29 6.49
C VAL A 32 25.73 10.21 5.83
N ASP A 33 26.38 9.35 6.62
CA ASP A 33 27.24 8.27 6.13
C ASP A 33 26.44 7.16 5.40
N VAL A 34 25.24 6.83 5.90
CA VAL A 34 24.30 5.90 5.24
C VAL A 34 23.83 6.45 3.89
N LEU A 35 23.69 7.77 3.79
CA LEU A 35 23.11 8.46 2.64
C LEU A 35 24.12 8.78 1.52
N THR A 36 25.41 8.91 1.82
CA THR A 36 26.44 9.42 0.89
C THR A 36 27.27 8.34 0.18
N SER A 37 27.33 7.10 0.69
CA SER A 37 28.24 6.06 0.17
C SER A 37 27.64 5.16 -0.95
N VAL A 38 26.34 5.25 -1.23
CA VAL A 38 25.58 4.12 -1.80
C VAL A 38 25.11 4.37 -3.23
N LEU A 39 25.83 3.82 -4.22
CA LEU A 39 25.51 3.97 -5.64
C LEU A 39 25.48 2.67 -6.46
N SER A 40 26.10 1.57 -5.99
CA SER A 40 26.26 0.35 -6.81
C SER A 40 25.34 -0.82 -6.42
N ALA A 41 24.34 -0.60 -5.57
CA ALA A 41 23.62 -1.69 -4.88
C ALA A 41 22.11 -1.47 -4.71
N MET A 42 21.53 -0.49 -5.40
CA MET A 42 20.09 -0.18 -5.31
C MET A 42 19.43 -0.39 -6.66
N THR A 43 18.19 -0.89 -6.66
CA THR A 43 17.35 -0.95 -7.85
C THR A 43 16.10 -0.11 -7.64
N VAL A 44 15.77 0.72 -8.62
CA VAL A 44 14.56 1.57 -8.65
C VAL A 44 13.78 1.20 -9.90
N ARG A 45 12.46 0.99 -9.82
CA ARG A 45 11.64 0.75 -11.02
C ARG A 45 10.65 1.88 -11.28
N HIS A 46 10.49 2.23 -12.55
CA HIS A 46 9.51 3.18 -13.08
C HIS A 46 8.37 2.46 -13.84
N ASP A 47 7.34 3.20 -14.28
CA ASP A 47 6.02 2.72 -14.75
C ASP A 47 6.01 1.62 -15.84
N ASP A 48 7.05 1.46 -16.67
CA ASP A 48 6.99 0.62 -17.89
C ASP A 48 7.61 -0.77 -17.78
N ASP A 49 7.57 -1.46 -16.63
CA ASP A 49 8.12 -2.84 -16.43
C ASP A 49 9.60 -3.04 -16.84
N HIS A 50 10.26 -2.00 -17.33
CA HIS A 50 11.66 -1.95 -17.68
C HIS A 50 12.45 -1.69 -16.40
N LEU A 51 13.31 -2.65 -16.05
CA LEU A 51 14.33 -2.48 -15.04
C LEU A 51 15.24 -1.31 -15.43
N VAL A 52 14.94 -0.12 -14.93
CA VAL A 52 15.91 0.97 -14.92
C VAL A 52 16.76 0.76 -13.67
N THR A 53 17.75 -0.13 -13.73
CA THR A 53 18.93 0.07 -12.88
C THR A 53 19.44 1.46 -13.21
N GLN A 54 19.15 2.45 -12.35
CA GLN A 54 19.74 3.77 -12.51
C GLN A 54 21.26 3.55 -12.50
N ARG A 55 21.89 3.92 -13.62
CA ARG A 55 23.34 4.04 -13.71
C ARG A 55 23.84 4.95 -12.57
N PRO A 56 25.09 4.80 -12.13
CA PRO A 56 25.56 5.14 -10.78
C PRO A 56 25.76 6.65 -10.56
N ALA A 57 24.69 7.45 -10.57
CA ALA A 57 24.77 8.90 -10.37
C ALA A 57 23.95 9.46 -9.19
N ALA A 58 22.86 8.82 -8.76
CA ALA A 58 22.01 9.36 -7.68
C ALA A 58 22.23 8.65 -6.33
N THR A 59 22.57 9.41 -5.30
CA THR A 59 22.71 8.90 -3.92
C THR A 59 21.36 8.39 -3.38
N LEU A 60 21.37 7.50 -2.37
CA LEU A 60 20.15 7.12 -1.64
C LEU A 60 19.39 8.37 -1.16
N LYS A 61 20.12 9.41 -0.74
CA LYS A 61 19.57 10.72 -0.40
C LYS A 61 18.76 11.33 -1.53
N GLU A 62 19.33 11.42 -2.73
CA GLU A 62 18.64 11.99 -3.89
C GLU A 62 17.39 11.18 -4.28
N ILE A 63 17.45 9.85 -4.21
CA ILE A 63 16.29 9.00 -4.49
C ILE A 63 15.20 9.21 -3.43
N LEU A 64 15.56 9.26 -2.16
CA LEU A 64 14.62 9.55 -1.07
C LEU A 64 14.02 10.96 -1.21
N GLU A 65 14.78 11.95 -1.66
CA GLU A 65 14.28 13.29 -1.96
C GLU A 65 13.29 13.30 -3.13
N LYS A 66 13.56 12.54 -4.20
CA LYS A 66 12.61 12.37 -5.32
C LYS A 66 11.32 11.70 -4.87
N ILE A 67 11.42 10.61 -4.10
CA ILE A 67 10.28 9.91 -3.49
C ILE A 67 9.48 10.85 -2.60
N ARG A 68 10.16 11.62 -1.73
CA ARG A 68 9.54 12.60 -0.85
C ARG A 68 8.78 13.67 -1.63
N ALA A 69 9.36 14.14 -2.73
CA ALA A 69 8.76 15.15 -3.58
C ALA A 69 7.64 14.61 -4.49
N ASN A 70 7.36 13.31 -4.48
CA ASN A 70 6.48 12.63 -5.43
C ASN A 70 6.85 12.95 -6.89
N LYS A 71 8.14 13.20 -7.15
CA LYS A 71 8.68 13.54 -8.47
C LYS A 71 9.14 12.25 -9.15
N GLU A 72 8.81 12.12 -10.44
CA GLU A 72 9.02 10.91 -11.25
C GLU A 72 8.16 9.71 -10.82
N PRO A 73 7.73 8.83 -11.74
CA PRO A 73 6.87 7.70 -11.41
C PRO A 73 7.67 6.55 -10.81
N ILE A 74 8.32 6.76 -9.65
CA ILE A 74 8.98 5.67 -8.94
C ILE A 74 7.90 4.77 -8.34
N ARG A 75 7.88 3.50 -8.74
CA ARG A 75 6.90 2.49 -8.29
C ARG A 75 7.50 1.46 -7.33
N GLU A 76 8.79 1.21 -7.44
CA GLU A 76 9.50 0.27 -6.59
C GLU A 76 10.82 0.87 -6.11
N LEU A 77 11.08 0.74 -4.81
CA LEU A 77 12.39 0.91 -4.21
C LEU A 77 12.87 -0.45 -3.68
N ASP A 78 13.92 -1.00 -4.28
CA ASP A 78 14.53 -2.27 -3.89
C ASP A 78 15.95 -2.06 -3.37
N LEU A 79 16.13 -2.30 -2.06
CA LEU A 79 17.42 -2.14 -1.37
C LEU A 79 18.08 -3.47 -1.01
N LYS A 80 17.57 -4.62 -1.47
CA LYS A 80 18.07 -5.95 -1.06
C LYS A 80 19.58 -6.13 -1.27
N ASP A 81 20.11 -5.59 -2.38
CA ASP A 81 21.51 -5.76 -2.76
C ASP A 81 22.43 -4.89 -1.88
N MET A 82 21.91 -3.81 -1.26
CA MET A 82 22.67 -3.02 -0.29
C MET A 82 22.98 -3.84 0.96
N ALA A 83 21.98 -4.50 1.53
CA ALA A 83 22.16 -5.38 2.69
C ALA A 83 23.15 -6.50 2.38
N ALA A 84 23.04 -7.14 1.21
CA ALA A 84 23.94 -8.20 0.75
C ALA A 84 25.40 -7.71 0.64
N LYS A 85 25.62 -6.45 0.28
CA LYS A 85 26.94 -5.81 0.22
C LYS A 85 27.38 -5.18 1.54
N LYS A 86 26.77 -5.59 2.66
CA LYS A 86 27.07 -5.11 4.04
C LYS A 86 26.86 -3.60 4.22
N ARG A 87 25.94 -3.01 3.46
CA ARG A 87 25.54 -1.59 3.56
C ARG A 87 24.13 -1.50 4.14
N LYS A 88 24.00 -1.95 5.39
CA LYS A 88 22.72 -2.00 6.09
C LYS A 88 22.28 -0.58 6.47
N LEU A 89 20.97 -0.37 6.54
CA LEU A 89 20.39 0.91 6.93
C LEU A 89 20.44 1.10 8.45
N LEU A 90 20.39 -0.01 9.18
CA LEU A 90 20.22 -0.05 10.63
C LEU A 90 18.95 0.71 11.07
N SER A 91 18.74 0.79 12.37
CA SER A 91 17.59 1.49 12.96
C SER A 91 17.41 2.95 12.45
N PRO A 92 18.44 3.81 12.41
CA PRO A 92 18.28 5.19 11.91
C PRO A 92 17.85 5.27 10.45
N GLY A 93 18.41 4.41 9.58
CA GLY A 93 18.02 4.39 8.17
C GLY A 93 16.60 3.85 7.97
N GLY A 94 16.17 2.87 8.76
CA GLY A 94 14.78 2.42 8.79
C GLY A 94 13.80 3.53 9.19
N ASP A 95 14.12 4.28 10.24
CA ASP A 95 13.32 5.42 10.70
C ASP A 95 13.23 6.52 9.62
N LEU A 96 14.35 6.86 8.99
CA LEU A 96 14.38 7.81 7.89
C LEU A 96 13.50 7.38 6.72
N VAL A 97 13.60 6.12 6.27
CA VAL A 97 12.77 5.61 5.16
C VAL A 97 11.29 5.68 5.54
N GLY A 98 10.92 5.28 6.76
CA GLY A 98 9.54 5.40 7.24
C GLY A 98 9.00 6.85 7.15
N ARG A 99 9.77 7.82 7.63
CA ARG A 99 9.40 9.25 7.57
C ARG A 99 9.25 9.75 6.13
N VAL A 100 10.18 9.39 5.24
CA VAL A 100 10.14 9.81 3.83
C VAL A 100 8.91 9.26 3.10
N PHE A 101 8.58 7.99 3.35
CA PHE A 101 7.47 7.32 2.67
C PHE A 101 6.09 7.73 3.19
N GLN A 102 6.01 8.38 4.37
CA GLN A 102 4.76 8.82 4.95
C GLN A 102 3.97 9.76 4.02
N LEU A 103 4.66 10.60 3.26
CA LEU A 103 4.07 11.56 2.31
C LEU A 103 4.16 11.10 0.84
N ASN A 104 4.80 9.95 0.59
CA ASN A 104 4.89 9.41 -0.76
C ASN A 104 3.53 8.81 -1.19
N ARG A 105 3.17 9.02 -2.46
CA ARG A 105 1.93 8.55 -3.08
C ARG A 105 2.16 7.84 -4.42
N THR A 106 3.41 7.58 -4.78
CA THR A 106 3.77 7.00 -6.08
C THR A 106 4.28 5.57 -5.95
N VAL A 107 5.06 5.29 -4.91
CA VAL A 107 5.69 3.99 -4.68
C VAL A 107 4.64 2.98 -4.22
N ARG A 108 4.66 1.82 -4.87
CA ARG A 108 3.79 0.67 -4.60
C ARG A 108 4.54 -0.48 -3.95
N ARG A 109 5.87 -0.55 -4.10
CA ARG A 109 6.69 -1.66 -3.60
C ARG A 109 7.95 -1.14 -2.89
N LEU A 110 8.14 -1.54 -1.64
CA LEU A 110 9.30 -1.20 -0.82
C LEU A 110 9.95 -2.49 -0.30
N LEU A 111 11.19 -2.76 -0.73
CA LEU A 111 11.95 -3.95 -0.34
C LEU A 111 13.16 -3.54 0.50
N LEU A 112 13.12 -3.90 1.79
CA LEU A 112 14.17 -3.63 2.77
C LEU A 112 14.65 -4.91 3.48
N PRO A 113 14.89 -6.05 2.81
CA PRO A 113 15.31 -7.26 3.51
C PRO A 113 16.75 -7.14 4.03
N GLY A 114 17.04 -7.61 5.24
CA GLY A 114 18.42 -7.77 5.73
C GLY A 114 19.09 -6.49 6.27
N HIS A 115 18.33 -5.45 6.59
CA HIS A 115 18.88 -4.12 6.92
C HIS A 115 19.06 -3.85 8.42
N ASP A 116 18.76 -4.81 9.29
CA ASP A 116 18.82 -4.70 10.76
C ASP A 116 18.13 -3.42 11.29
N ILE A 117 16.97 -3.08 10.73
CA ILE A 117 16.25 -1.86 11.14
C ILE A 117 15.65 -1.96 12.55
N GLY A 118 15.49 -3.17 13.08
CA GLY A 118 14.95 -3.45 14.40
C GLY A 118 13.55 -2.89 14.64
N ASP A 119 13.13 -2.87 15.91
CA ASP A 119 11.79 -2.40 16.30
C ASP A 119 11.58 -0.91 16.04
N VAL A 120 12.64 -0.09 16.17
CA VAL A 120 12.56 1.36 15.88
C VAL A 120 12.20 1.59 14.41
N GLY A 121 12.88 0.92 13.49
CA GLY A 121 12.54 0.98 12.07
C GLY A 121 11.13 0.44 11.79
N ALA A 122 10.75 -0.67 12.42
CA ALA A 122 9.40 -1.24 12.29
C ALA A 122 8.30 -0.28 12.79
N GLN A 123 8.53 0.44 13.89
CA GLN A 123 7.61 1.46 14.39
C GLN A 123 7.45 2.63 13.41
N ALA A 124 8.55 3.04 12.76
CA ALA A 124 8.48 4.05 11.71
C ALA A 124 7.70 3.55 10.48
N MET A 125 7.85 2.28 10.10
CA MET A 125 7.03 1.67 9.05
C MET A 125 5.55 1.62 9.44
N GLY A 126 5.23 1.27 10.69
CA GLY A 126 3.85 1.31 11.20
C GLY A 126 3.25 2.72 11.15
N LYS A 127 4.01 3.75 11.53
CA LYS A 127 3.60 5.16 11.38
C LYS A 127 3.35 5.54 9.93
N MET A 128 4.21 5.09 9.02
CA MET A 128 4.09 5.33 7.58
C MET A 128 2.81 4.68 7.01
N LEU A 129 2.60 3.40 7.28
CA LEU A 129 1.44 2.63 6.79
C LEU A 129 0.10 3.24 7.21
N ARG A 130 -0.02 3.83 8.40
CA ARG A 130 -1.26 4.52 8.82
C ARG A 130 -1.70 5.68 7.93
N THR A 131 -0.79 6.22 7.12
CA THR A 131 -1.07 7.39 6.26
C THR A 131 -0.79 7.14 4.79
N ASN A 132 -0.08 6.06 4.46
CA ASN A 132 0.30 5.70 3.10
C ASN A 132 -0.68 4.65 2.55
N ASN A 133 -1.59 5.09 1.69
CA ASN A 133 -2.56 4.21 1.03
C ASN A 133 -2.15 3.83 -0.40
N THR A 134 -0.86 3.94 -0.75
CA THR A 134 -0.37 3.60 -2.10
C THR A 134 0.57 2.41 -2.10
N LEU A 135 1.21 2.12 -0.96
CA LEU A 135 2.10 0.99 -0.81
C LEU A 135 1.29 -0.32 -0.80
N GLN A 136 1.58 -1.18 -1.76
CA GLN A 136 0.94 -2.48 -1.96
C GLN A 136 1.82 -3.65 -1.52
N HIS A 137 3.13 -3.46 -1.45
CA HIS A 137 4.09 -4.49 -1.11
C HIS A 137 5.19 -3.94 -0.21
N LEU A 138 5.33 -4.55 0.97
CA LEU A 138 6.36 -4.22 1.95
C LEU A 138 7.11 -5.48 2.36
N ASP A 139 8.41 -5.53 2.10
CA ASP A 139 9.29 -6.63 2.49
C ASP A 139 10.29 -6.19 3.56
N LEU A 140 10.11 -6.69 4.78
CA LEU A 140 10.92 -6.45 5.96
C LEU A 140 11.58 -7.74 6.48
N ARG A 141 11.83 -8.73 5.62
CA ARG A 141 12.48 -9.98 6.04
C ARG A 141 13.90 -9.76 6.59
N GLY A 142 14.31 -10.46 7.64
CA GLY A 142 15.70 -10.40 8.12
C GLY A 142 16.09 -9.05 8.74
N ASN A 143 15.23 -8.43 9.55
CA ASN A 143 15.45 -7.08 10.07
C ASN A 143 15.54 -7.01 11.59
N GLU A 144 15.69 -8.14 12.28
CA GLU A 144 15.76 -8.21 13.74
C GLU A 144 14.53 -7.61 14.43
N ILE A 145 13.36 -7.69 13.78
CA ILE A 145 12.09 -7.19 14.33
C ILE A 145 11.57 -8.17 15.39
N THR A 146 11.20 -7.68 16.56
CA THR A 146 10.65 -8.49 17.64
C THR A 146 9.11 -8.39 17.71
N ALA A 147 8.51 -8.91 18.77
CA ALA A 147 7.08 -8.73 19.03
C ALA A 147 6.66 -7.25 19.10
N GLU A 148 7.54 -6.36 19.59
CA GLU A 148 7.23 -4.93 19.73
C GLU A 148 7.06 -4.26 18.37
N GLY A 149 8.04 -4.40 17.47
CA GLY A 149 7.95 -3.85 16.12
C GLY A 149 6.85 -4.48 15.30
N ALA A 150 6.59 -5.78 15.47
CA ALA A 150 5.47 -6.45 14.83
C ALA A 150 4.11 -5.93 15.31
N GLY A 151 3.97 -5.61 16.61
CA GLY A 151 2.79 -4.91 17.14
C GLY A 151 2.55 -3.58 16.44
N ALA A 152 3.60 -2.75 16.32
CA ALA A 152 3.49 -1.44 15.67
C ALA A 152 3.08 -1.51 14.19
N ILE A 153 3.54 -2.54 13.47
CA ILE A 153 3.12 -2.82 12.08
C ILE A 153 1.67 -3.31 12.07
N SER A 154 1.31 -4.24 12.96
CA SER A 154 -0.03 -4.83 13.05
C SER A 154 -1.11 -3.78 13.30
N ASP A 155 -0.87 -2.86 14.24
CA ASP A 155 -1.78 -1.75 14.53
C ASP A 155 -2.07 -0.90 13.28
N ALA A 156 -1.09 -0.77 12.38
CA ALA A 156 -1.25 -0.03 11.13
C ALA A 156 -2.01 -0.79 10.05
N LEU A 157 -2.15 -2.12 10.17
CA LEU A 157 -2.91 -2.95 9.22
C LEU A 157 -4.41 -2.93 9.48
N TYR A 158 -4.85 -2.50 10.67
CA TYR A 158 -6.27 -2.39 11.00
C TYR A 158 -6.96 -1.43 10.02
N GLY A 159 -7.89 -1.95 9.21
CA GLY A 159 -8.60 -1.17 8.20
C GLY A 159 -7.73 -0.65 7.04
N HIS A 160 -6.48 -1.11 6.90
CA HIS A 160 -5.62 -0.70 5.79
C HIS A 160 -6.11 -1.31 4.48
N GLU A 161 -6.26 -0.50 3.43
CA GLU A 161 -6.95 -0.92 2.19
C GLU A 161 -6.01 -1.19 1.00
N ALA A 162 -4.76 -0.72 1.06
CA ALA A 162 -3.84 -0.84 -0.08
C ALA A 162 -2.80 -1.96 0.02
N LEU A 163 -2.35 -2.33 1.22
CA LEU A 163 -1.21 -3.24 1.39
C LEU A 163 -1.63 -4.70 1.16
N GLU A 164 -1.18 -5.28 0.04
CA GLU A 164 -1.52 -6.64 -0.36
C GLU A 164 -0.49 -7.68 0.07
N HIS A 165 0.76 -7.27 0.31
CA HIS A 165 1.86 -8.17 0.63
C HIS A 165 2.73 -7.62 1.75
N LEU A 166 2.86 -8.40 2.82
CA LEU A 166 3.73 -8.09 3.95
C LEU A 166 4.71 -9.25 4.20
N GLY A 167 6.00 -8.97 4.08
CA GLY A 167 7.08 -9.91 4.38
C GLY A 167 7.71 -9.63 5.73
N LEU A 168 7.54 -10.54 6.70
CA LEU A 168 8.15 -10.48 8.04
C LEU A 168 8.96 -11.75 8.37
N SER A 169 9.24 -12.61 7.40
CA SER A 169 10.03 -13.84 7.60
C SER A 169 11.46 -13.56 8.09
N SER A 170 12.06 -14.48 8.85
CA SER A 170 13.41 -14.36 9.42
C SER A 170 13.56 -13.16 10.34
N ASN A 171 12.61 -12.99 11.26
CA ASN A 171 12.66 -12.01 12.34
C ASN A 171 12.51 -12.75 13.69
N HIS A 172 12.16 -12.04 14.76
CA HIS A 172 12.08 -12.56 16.13
C HIS A 172 10.71 -12.27 16.78
N LEU A 173 9.64 -12.41 16.00
CA LEU A 173 8.28 -12.10 16.44
C LEU A 173 7.82 -12.93 17.64
N GLY A 174 8.13 -14.23 17.65
CA GLY A 174 7.59 -15.17 18.62
C GLY A 174 6.06 -15.25 18.62
N ASP A 175 5.50 -15.92 19.63
CA ASP A 175 4.05 -16.04 19.79
C ASP A 175 3.38 -14.68 20.04
N ALA A 176 4.04 -13.77 20.75
CA ALA A 176 3.50 -12.44 21.03
C ALA A 176 3.30 -11.62 19.75
N GLY A 177 4.32 -11.55 18.87
CA GLY A 177 4.19 -10.85 17.59
C GLY A 177 3.17 -11.51 16.66
N ALA A 178 3.09 -12.85 16.64
CA ALA A 178 2.06 -13.57 15.88
C ALA A 178 0.64 -13.24 16.37
N LYS A 179 0.43 -13.15 17.69
CA LYS A 179 -0.85 -12.74 18.29
C LYS A 179 -1.25 -11.32 17.92
N SER A 180 -0.29 -10.37 17.90
CA SER A 180 -0.56 -9.00 17.44
C SER A 180 -1.05 -8.96 15.99
N VAL A 181 -0.42 -9.72 15.10
CA VAL A 181 -0.86 -9.82 13.70
C VAL A 181 -2.25 -10.48 13.63
N ALA A 182 -2.46 -11.57 14.38
CA ALA A 182 -3.73 -12.28 14.41
C ALA A 182 -4.90 -11.40 14.86
N GLN A 183 -4.70 -10.49 15.83
CA GLN A 183 -5.75 -9.62 16.34
C GLN A 183 -6.34 -8.68 15.28
N VAL A 184 -5.54 -8.26 14.30
CA VAL A 184 -5.97 -7.28 13.28
C VAL A 184 -6.41 -7.94 11.96
N LEU A 185 -5.97 -9.18 11.70
CA LEU A 185 -6.27 -9.89 10.46
C LEU A 185 -7.77 -9.97 10.11
N PRO A 186 -8.70 -10.24 11.05
CA PRO A 186 -10.14 -10.29 10.74
C PRO A 186 -10.69 -8.98 10.14
N TYR A 187 -10.06 -7.85 10.44
CA TYR A 187 -10.48 -6.51 10.02
C TYR A 187 -9.71 -5.98 8.80
N ASN A 188 -8.67 -6.69 8.36
CA ASN A 188 -7.90 -6.29 7.18
C ASN A 188 -8.50 -6.92 5.91
N ILE A 189 -8.86 -6.08 4.94
CA ILE A 189 -9.52 -6.52 3.69
C ILE A 189 -8.58 -6.58 2.48
N SER A 190 -7.34 -6.10 2.61
CA SER A 190 -6.43 -5.90 1.48
C SER A 190 -5.30 -6.92 1.42
N LEU A 191 -4.84 -7.42 2.56
CA LEU A 191 -3.66 -8.27 2.67
C LEU A 191 -3.94 -9.67 2.10
N LYS A 192 -3.23 -10.02 1.02
CA LYS A 192 -3.33 -11.29 0.31
C LYS A 192 -2.21 -12.26 0.68
N TYR A 193 -1.04 -11.73 1.04
CA TYR A 193 0.14 -12.51 1.41
C TYR A 193 0.76 -12.01 2.72
N LEU A 194 1.05 -12.96 3.61
CA LEU A 194 1.75 -12.72 4.87
C LEU A 194 2.94 -13.69 5.04
N GLY A 195 4.16 -13.16 5.06
CA GLY A 195 5.37 -13.95 5.29
C GLY A 195 5.76 -13.95 6.77
N LEU A 196 5.72 -15.11 7.42
CA LEU A 196 6.08 -15.27 8.84
C LEU A 196 7.05 -16.43 9.09
N ALA A 197 7.73 -16.93 8.05
CA ALA A 197 8.65 -18.06 8.19
C ALA A 197 9.83 -17.71 9.09
N ASN A 198 10.36 -18.67 9.86
CA ASN A 198 11.55 -18.45 10.69
C ASN A 198 11.38 -17.29 11.69
N ASN A 199 10.36 -17.35 12.55
CA ASN A 199 10.04 -16.30 13.53
C ASN A 199 9.91 -16.81 14.97
N LYS A 200 10.27 -18.08 15.23
CA LYS A 200 10.11 -18.74 16.55
C LYS A 200 8.66 -18.73 17.05
N ILE A 201 7.70 -18.86 16.13
CA ILE A 201 6.27 -18.94 16.47
C ILE A 201 5.97 -20.36 16.92
N GLY A 202 5.44 -20.52 18.13
CA GLY A 202 5.03 -21.79 18.72
C GLY A 202 3.54 -22.07 18.55
N LYS A 203 3.04 -22.99 19.37
CA LYS A 203 1.64 -23.43 19.34
C LYS A 203 0.66 -22.27 19.58
N GLU A 204 0.93 -21.37 20.52
CA GLU A 204 -0.03 -20.32 20.88
C GLU A 204 -0.18 -19.27 19.78
N GLY A 205 0.94 -18.83 19.18
CA GLY A 205 0.91 -17.92 18.05
C GLY A 205 0.30 -18.57 16.81
N GLY A 206 0.59 -19.86 16.59
CA GLY A 206 -0.03 -20.65 15.53
C GLY A 206 -1.55 -20.74 15.67
N GLN A 207 -2.07 -21.02 16.88
CA GLN A 207 -3.50 -21.08 17.14
C GLN A 207 -4.17 -19.71 16.92
N ALA A 208 -3.57 -18.62 17.42
CA ALA A 208 -4.10 -17.29 17.21
C ALA A 208 -4.20 -16.94 15.71
N LEU A 209 -3.18 -17.27 14.93
CA LEU A 209 -3.20 -17.09 13.47
C LEU A 209 -4.31 -17.91 12.81
N LEU A 210 -4.51 -19.16 13.22
CA LEU A 210 -5.60 -19.99 12.71
C LEU A 210 -6.97 -19.36 12.97
N ASP A 211 -7.25 -18.98 14.22
CA ASP A 211 -8.53 -18.40 14.63
C ASP A 211 -8.83 -17.10 13.85
N ALA A 212 -7.78 -16.31 13.58
CA ALA A 212 -7.87 -15.09 12.78
C ALA A 212 -8.10 -15.37 11.29
N ILE A 213 -7.38 -16.34 10.71
CA ILE A 213 -7.51 -16.71 9.28
C ILE A 213 -8.91 -17.25 8.98
N LEU A 214 -9.54 -17.97 9.91
CA LEU A 214 -10.90 -18.47 9.74
C LEU A 214 -11.95 -17.34 9.60
N GLN A 215 -11.66 -16.16 10.15
CA GLN A 215 -12.51 -14.98 10.11
C GLN A 215 -12.13 -13.99 9.01
N ASN A 216 -10.89 -14.06 8.51
CA ASN A 216 -10.41 -13.23 7.40
C ASN A 216 -10.78 -13.86 6.04
N ARG A 217 -11.09 -13.03 5.03
CA ARG A 217 -11.42 -13.47 3.66
C ARG A 217 -10.46 -12.99 2.57
N SER A 218 -9.56 -12.05 2.89
CA SER A 218 -8.61 -11.45 1.93
C SER A 218 -7.33 -12.25 1.80
N LEU A 219 -6.87 -12.87 2.88
CA LEU A 219 -5.60 -13.57 2.98
C LEU A 219 -5.69 -14.95 2.33
N VAL A 220 -4.85 -15.15 1.31
CA VAL A 220 -4.81 -16.39 0.50
C VAL A 220 -3.52 -17.16 0.65
N MET A 221 -2.49 -16.56 1.25
CA MET A 221 -1.19 -17.18 1.46
C MET A 221 -0.53 -16.72 2.76
N VAL A 222 -0.09 -17.69 3.56
CA VAL A 222 0.77 -17.44 4.72
C VAL A 222 1.98 -18.37 4.68
N GLN A 223 3.18 -17.82 4.82
CA GLN A 223 4.41 -18.62 4.91
C GLN A 223 4.78 -18.83 6.38
N LEU A 224 4.68 -20.07 6.88
CA LEU A 224 4.97 -20.41 8.29
C LEU A 224 6.12 -21.41 8.48
N VAL A 225 6.81 -21.78 7.40
CA VAL A 225 7.95 -22.70 7.43
C VAL A 225 9.03 -22.26 8.43
N ARG A 226 9.70 -23.23 9.07
CA ARG A 226 10.75 -22.98 10.09
C ARG A 226 10.22 -22.24 11.33
N ASN A 227 9.00 -22.55 11.75
CA ASN A 227 8.49 -22.19 13.07
C ASN A 227 8.23 -23.47 13.90
N GLU A 228 7.84 -23.31 15.14
CA GLU A 228 7.58 -24.35 16.13
C GLU A 228 6.07 -24.63 16.28
N ILE A 229 5.31 -24.42 15.20
CA ILE A 229 3.87 -24.64 15.14
C ILE A 229 3.60 -26.14 14.92
N PRO A 230 2.75 -26.79 15.73
CA PRO A 230 2.32 -28.17 15.51
C PRO A 230 1.71 -28.40 14.12
N GLN A 231 1.92 -29.60 13.54
CA GLN A 231 1.48 -29.93 12.18
C GLN A 231 -0.05 -29.93 12.03
N GLU A 232 -0.77 -30.21 13.12
CA GLU A 232 -2.22 -30.18 13.18
C GLU A 232 -2.73 -28.77 12.85
N ILE A 233 -2.21 -27.75 13.54
CA ILE A 233 -2.55 -26.33 13.32
C ILE A 233 -2.13 -25.90 11.90
N LEU A 234 -0.95 -26.30 11.43
CA LEU A 234 -0.50 -25.95 10.07
C LEU A 234 -1.42 -26.53 8.97
N SER A 235 -1.98 -27.72 9.21
CA SER A 235 -2.91 -28.36 8.29
C SER A 235 -4.26 -27.64 8.24
N GLU A 236 -4.76 -27.21 9.41
CA GLU A 236 -5.98 -26.41 9.50
C GLU A 236 -5.82 -25.03 8.86
N ILE A 237 -4.69 -24.34 9.10
CA ILE A 237 -4.36 -23.08 8.43
C ILE A 237 -4.35 -23.27 6.91
N ARG A 238 -3.75 -24.35 6.41
CA ARG A 238 -3.72 -24.64 4.96
C ARG A 238 -5.14 -24.83 4.42
N ALA A 239 -6.00 -25.57 5.11
CA ALA A 239 -7.38 -25.76 4.70
C ALA A 239 -8.15 -24.43 4.66
N ALA A 240 -8.00 -23.60 5.69
CA ALA A 240 -8.64 -22.28 5.75
C ALA A 240 -8.21 -21.36 4.58
N LEU A 241 -6.91 -21.34 4.24
CA LEU A 241 -6.41 -20.55 3.11
C LEU A 241 -6.92 -21.06 1.74
N VAL A 242 -7.13 -22.37 1.59
CA VAL A 242 -7.76 -22.92 0.38
C VAL A 242 -9.20 -22.40 0.23
N VAL A 243 -9.96 -22.36 1.33
CA VAL A 243 -11.32 -21.79 1.32
C VAL A 243 -11.28 -20.32 0.91
N ASN A 244 -10.40 -19.51 1.51
CA ASN A 244 -10.27 -18.09 1.15
C ASN A 244 -9.91 -17.91 -0.34
N LYS A 245 -8.97 -18.72 -0.86
CA LYS A 245 -8.60 -18.69 -2.28
C LYS A 245 -9.77 -19.04 -3.21
N LEU A 246 -10.57 -20.06 -2.85
CA LEU A 246 -11.75 -20.44 -3.63
C LEU A 246 -12.82 -19.34 -3.62
N MET A 247 -13.07 -18.73 -2.46
CA MET A 247 -14.02 -17.62 -2.33
C MET A 247 -13.58 -16.40 -3.15
N ALA A 248 -12.29 -16.04 -3.10
CA ALA A 248 -11.74 -14.95 -3.90
C ALA A 248 -11.87 -15.20 -5.41
N ASN A 249 -11.62 -16.43 -5.86
CA ASN A 249 -11.79 -16.79 -7.28
C ASN A 249 -13.26 -16.79 -7.70
N LYS A 250 -14.17 -17.19 -6.82
CA LYS A 250 -15.61 -17.13 -7.08
C LYS A 250 -16.08 -15.68 -7.23
N ALA A 251 -15.68 -14.80 -6.30
CA ALA A 251 -16.01 -13.39 -6.35
C ALA A 251 -15.59 -12.74 -7.68
N LYS A 252 -14.35 -12.98 -8.13
CA LYS A 252 -13.87 -12.49 -9.44
C LYS A 252 -14.72 -12.97 -10.61
N ARG A 253 -15.10 -14.25 -10.63
CA ARG A 253 -15.96 -14.80 -11.69
C ARG A 253 -17.37 -14.20 -11.68
N ASP A 254 -17.90 -13.93 -10.50
CA ASP A 254 -19.22 -13.32 -10.35
C ASP A 254 -19.17 -11.84 -10.78
N GLU A 255 -18.11 -11.11 -10.44
CA GLU A 255 -17.82 -9.74 -10.94
C GLU A 255 -17.69 -9.70 -12.47
N GLU A 256 -16.91 -10.61 -13.07
CA GLU A 256 -16.76 -10.71 -14.54
C GLU A 256 -18.10 -10.95 -15.24
N LYS A 257 -18.98 -11.78 -14.66
CA LYS A 257 -20.30 -12.04 -15.23
C LYS A 257 -21.22 -10.82 -15.16
N GLU A 258 -21.17 -10.08 -14.06
CA GLU A 258 -21.97 -8.86 -13.92
C GLU A 258 -21.49 -7.77 -14.90
N LEU A 259 -20.17 -7.62 -15.10
CA LEU A 259 -19.63 -6.70 -16.10
C LEU A 259 -20.12 -7.03 -17.53
N VAL A 260 -20.14 -8.31 -17.91
CA VAL A 260 -20.67 -8.73 -19.22
C VAL A 260 -22.15 -8.37 -19.37
N LYS A 261 -22.97 -8.58 -18.33
CA LYS A 261 -24.39 -8.19 -18.34
C LYS A 261 -24.55 -6.68 -18.44
N ASP A 262 -23.71 -5.91 -17.77
CA ASP A 262 -23.72 -4.44 -17.82
C ASP A 262 -23.41 -3.93 -19.22
N GLU A 263 -22.40 -4.49 -19.88
CA GLU A 263 -22.06 -4.17 -21.27
C GLU A 263 -23.19 -4.52 -22.25
N GLU A 264 -23.88 -5.65 -22.04
CA GLU A 264 -25.05 -6.02 -22.85
C GLU A 264 -26.22 -5.04 -22.65
N ARG A 265 -26.52 -4.68 -21.40
CA ARG A 265 -27.55 -3.68 -21.06
C ARG A 265 -27.24 -2.31 -21.65
N GLU A 266 -25.98 -1.89 -21.63
CA GLU A 266 -25.56 -0.61 -22.21
C GLU A 266 -25.71 -0.59 -23.74
N LYS A 267 -25.36 -1.69 -24.43
CA LYS A 267 -25.58 -1.83 -25.88
C LYS A 267 -27.06 -1.78 -26.24
N GLU A 268 -27.92 -2.44 -25.48
CA GLU A 268 -29.37 -2.42 -25.69
C GLU A 268 -29.96 -1.01 -25.47
N LEU A 269 -29.57 -0.33 -24.38
CA LEU A 269 -29.97 1.06 -24.12
C LEU A 269 -29.52 2.01 -25.21
N LYS A 270 -28.31 1.83 -25.75
CA LYS A 270 -27.80 2.64 -26.86
C LYS A 270 -28.64 2.44 -28.12
N ARG A 271 -28.96 1.19 -28.46
CA ARG A 271 -29.84 0.86 -29.59
C ARG A 271 -31.22 1.49 -29.46
N LEU A 272 -31.85 1.37 -28.29
CA LEU A 272 -33.17 1.98 -28.04
C LEU A 272 -33.14 3.52 -28.16
N ARG A 273 -32.06 4.17 -27.71
CA ARG A 273 -31.89 5.63 -27.89
C ARG A 273 -31.79 6.02 -29.36
N GLU A 274 -31.03 5.27 -30.15
CA GLU A 274 -30.91 5.49 -31.59
C GLU A 274 -32.26 5.29 -32.31
N GLU A 275 -33.05 4.28 -31.91
CA GLU A 275 -34.41 4.04 -32.43
C GLU A 275 -35.38 5.20 -32.10
N VAL A 276 -35.36 5.73 -30.87
CA VAL A 276 -36.20 6.90 -30.49
C VAL A 276 -35.80 8.17 -31.25
N LEU A 277 -34.49 8.43 -31.40
CA LEU A 277 -33.99 9.57 -32.18
C LEU A 277 -34.39 9.49 -33.65
N ALA A 278 -34.35 8.29 -34.25
CA ALA A 278 -34.80 8.06 -35.61
C ALA A 278 -36.33 8.19 -35.75
N GLY A 279 -37.09 7.84 -34.72
CA GLY A 279 -38.55 8.03 -34.67
C GLY A 279 -38.97 9.50 -34.69
N ASN A 280 -38.33 10.35 -33.88
CA ASN A 280 -38.66 11.79 -33.80
C ASN A 280 -38.33 12.56 -35.09
N GLN A 281 -37.31 12.16 -35.85
CA GLN A 281 -36.99 12.80 -37.15
C GLN A 281 -38.05 12.54 -38.22
N ASN A 282 -38.81 11.44 -38.11
CA ASN A 282 -39.89 11.13 -39.05
C ASN A 282 -41.22 11.84 -38.71
N GLU A 283 -41.39 12.34 -37.48
CA GLU A 283 -42.58 13.09 -37.08
C GLU A 283 -42.45 14.58 -37.43
N GLU A 284 -41.25 15.18 -37.33
CA GLU A 284 -41.01 16.59 -37.71
C GLU A 284 -41.13 16.85 -39.23
N ASP A 285 -40.90 15.84 -40.08
CA ASP A 285 -41.08 15.94 -41.54
C ASP A 285 -42.55 15.73 -42.00
N SER A 286 -43.48 15.51 -41.08
CA SER A 286 -44.91 15.27 -41.37
C SER A 286 -45.87 16.41 -40.98
N SER A 287 -45.41 17.47 -40.33
CA SER A 287 -46.24 18.66 -40.06
C SER A 287 -45.99 19.78 -41.07
N SER A 288 -46.49 19.59 -42.29
CA SER A 288 -46.85 20.71 -43.18
C SER A 288 -48.37 20.76 -43.28
N ASP A 289 -48.93 21.95 -43.05
CA ASP A 289 -50.34 22.38 -43.17
C ASP A 289 -51.33 21.92 -42.07
N ASP A 290 -51.60 22.82 -41.10
CA ASP A 290 -52.75 23.75 -41.13
C ASP A 290 -53.26 24.08 -39.71
N GLY A 291 -53.41 25.37 -39.40
CA GLY A 291 -54.44 25.87 -38.47
C GLY A 291 -54.03 26.17 -37.02
N GLU A 292 -53.97 27.48 -36.75
CA GLU A 292 -54.43 28.23 -35.56
C GLU A 292 -54.54 27.55 -34.17
N ASP A 293 -54.00 28.29 -33.17
CA ASP A 293 -54.40 28.39 -31.77
C ASP A 293 -54.52 27.11 -30.92
N ASP A 294 -53.62 26.91 -29.95
CA ASP A 294 -54.01 27.08 -28.54
C ASP A 294 -52.80 27.07 -27.59
N GLU A 295 -52.90 27.93 -26.57
CA GLU A 295 -52.10 27.89 -25.35
C GLU A 295 -52.27 26.54 -24.67
N SER A 296 -51.18 25.92 -24.14
CA SER A 296 -51.12 25.32 -22.80
C SER A 296 -49.99 24.30 -22.65
N LEU A 297 -49.34 24.37 -21.49
CA LEU A 297 -48.70 23.26 -20.75
C LEU A 297 -47.36 22.72 -21.26
N TRP A 298 -46.29 23.29 -20.70
CA TRP A 298 -45.17 22.48 -20.21
C TRP A 298 -44.85 22.89 -18.77
N ILE A 299 -45.14 21.97 -17.83
CA ILE A 299 -44.55 21.88 -16.48
C ILE A 299 -43.31 20.99 -16.60
#